data_AF-A0A2N2LUI7-F1
#
_entry.id   AF-A0A2N2LUI7-F1
#
_cell.length_a   1.000
_cell.length_b   1.000
_cell.length_c   1.000
_cell.angle_alpha   90.00
_cell.angle_beta   90.00
_cell.angle_gamma   90.00
#
_symmetry.space_group_name_H-M   'P 1'
#
loop_
_entity.id
_entity.type
_entity.pdbx_description
1 polymer ?
#
loop_
_entity_poly.entity_id
_entity_poly.type
_entity_poly.pdbx_seq_one_letter_code
_entity_poly.pdbx_strand_id
1 'polypeptide(L)'
;MRFQVRFHTHNGTPSLANEGDWQVISMDWSLPGGAHEANIRGKIPGFDSSQLQGFFDAHIGNALEIFAEDGRMVWQGWVEKIICHSTWQKMTCSIAEMVNRMIVRYPVSGSRAAPFERWATTGWLENPVSIDRFGPKEKCFSIAQSDSYLAQQALIINFRALNTLPSFKIDVQQEETETCFEFVARGWWQRLDWILDVEAGGKISHLAGGKSKYEIGNTVSYSKVAQSFQVTQPEFKLAHVWLRVSVVGDPQDNLQVAIHCDANGIPGSLLGRADFPSSTLDGGWAWVRWDLTTAIPLSLNSTFWLIIQRSGAVNANAYYTIESDDGLGYAGGQLKRWDGSNWQLLNQDLRFGLIAREEVAILAEEMLQRPEIGEILRGFVNWQSAEQVVYRWRDYETTCRQRLEDWLNGTKQFSALIDEQRILEIIPLPRSPQNPIRISTNIASFNKSERLLACGNQNLGRFVLFDFPHAAIPRMVQYIRWQVGRGFSWRFFQEDRD
;
A
#
# COMPACT_ATOMS: atom_id res chain seq x y z
N MET A 1 -36.23 -12.31 6.98
CA MET A 1 -34.92 -12.62 7.61
C MET A 1 -34.79 -11.75 8.84
N ARG A 2 -34.70 -12.35 10.01
CA ARG A 2 -34.19 -11.69 11.21
C ARG A 2 -32.66 -11.87 11.23
N PHE A 3 -31.98 -10.88 11.76
CA PHE A 3 -30.54 -10.92 11.97
C PHE A 3 -30.26 -10.65 13.43
N GLN A 4 -29.26 -11.32 13.98
CA GLN A 4 -28.74 -11.03 15.31
C GLN A 4 -27.48 -10.19 15.16
N VAL A 5 -27.39 -9.09 15.90
CA VAL A 5 -26.24 -8.20 15.90
C VAL A 5 -25.49 -8.41 17.21
N ARG A 6 -24.16 -8.58 17.11
CA ARG A 6 -23.28 -8.66 18.27
C ARG A 6 -22.29 -7.51 18.24
N PHE A 7 -22.34 -6.70 19.29
CA PHE A 7 -21.40 -5.61 19.53
C PHE A 7 -20.30 -6.11 20.46
N HIS A 8 -19.06 -5.78 20.11
CA HIS A 8 -17.90 -5.99 20.95
C HIS A 8 -17.52 -4.68 21.63
N THR A 9 -16.90 -4.80 22.80
CA THR A 9 -16.28 -3.68 23.51
C THR A 9 -14.78 -3.90 23.56
N HIS A 10 -14.03 -2.82 23.64
CA HIS A 10 -12.57 -2.87 23.70
C HIS A 10 -12.03 -3.68 24.89
N ASN A 11 -12.76 -3.75 26.01
CA ASN A 11 -12.33 -4.44 27.23
C ASN A 11 -13.03 -5.80 27.44
N GLY A 12 -13.78 -6.29 26.45
CA GLY A 12 -14.56 -7.53 26.59
C GLY A 12 -15.68 -7.46 27.63
N THR A 13 -16.03 -6.27 28.11
CA THR A 13 -17.16 -6.05 29.02
C THR A 13 -18.48 -6.28 28.28
N PRO A 14 -19.53 -6.77 28.99
CA PRO A 14 -20.87 -6.89 28.42
C PRO A 14 -21.32 -5.55 27.83
N SER A 15 -21.70 -5.57 26.55
CA SER A 15 -22.16 -4.38 25.82
C SER A 15 -23.62 -4.12 26.14
N LEU A 16 -23.94 -2.92 26.64
CA LEU A 16 -25.32 -2.39 26.72
C LEU A 16 -26.02 -2.42 25.36
N ALA A 17 -25.26 -2.23 24.27
CA ALA A 17 -25.81 -2.38 22.93
C ALA A 17 -26.34 -3.81 22.71
N ASN A 18 -25.80 -4.88 23.30
CA ASN A 18 -26.36 -6.23 23.10
C ASN A 18 -27.74 -6.44 23.75
N GLU A 19 -28.24 -5.50 24.55
CA GLU A 19 -29.62 -5.51 25.11
C GLU A 19 -30.63 -4.79 24.21
N GLY A 20 -30.18 -4.19 23.11
CA GLY A 20 -31.03 -3.42 22.20
C GLY A 20 -31.84 -4.26 21.21
N ASP A 21 -32.99 -3.71 20.82
CA ASP A 21 -33.86 -4.24 19.76
C ASP A 21 -33.34 -3.77 18.39
N TRP A 22 -32.31 -4.45 17.87
CA TRP A 22 -31.65 -4.07 16.61
C TRP A 22 -32.31 -4.65 15.38
N GLN A 23 -32.50 -3.79 14.39
CA GLN A 23 -32.85 -4.15 13.03
C GLN A 23 -31.69 -3.81 12.09
N VAL A 24 -31.22 -4.79 11.34
CA VAL A 24 -30.28 -4.54 10.24
C VAL A 24 -31.05 -3.91 9.08
N ILE A 25 -30.63 -2.72 8.68
CA ILE A 25 -31.26 -1.92 7.62
C ILE A 25 -30.65 -2.25 6.26
N SER A 26 -29.31 -2.33 6.20
CA SER A 26 -28.61 -2.77 5.00
C SER A 26 -27.26 -3.43 5.32
N MET A 27 -26.81 -4.28 4.40
CA MET A 27 -25.47 -4.88 4.40
C MET A 27 -24.93 -4.92 2.99
N ASP A 28 -23.67 -4.53 2.83
CA ASP A 28 -22.99 -4.44 1.56
C ASP A 28 -21.71 -5.29 1.60
N TRP A 29 -21.40 -5.92 0.47
CA TRP A 29 -20.18 -6.69 0.24
C TRP A 29 -19.59 -6.31 -1.13
N SER A 30 -18.27 -6.15 -1.21
CA SER A 30 -17.53 -5.76 -2.41
C SER A 30 -16.25 -6.56 -2.56
N LEU A 31 -15.85 -6.81 -3.81
CA LEU A 31 -14.47 -7.14 -4.13
C LEU A 31 -13.66 -5.88 -4.48
N PRO A 32 -12.40 -5.78 -4.02
CA PRO A 32 -11.78 -6.62 -2.99
C PRO A 32 -12.31 -6.31 -1.58
N GLY A 33 -12.12 -7.24 -0.65
CA GLY A 33 -12.31 -7.04 0.79
C GLY A 33 -13.45 -7.81 1.45
N GLY A 34 -14.52 -8.13 0.71
CA GLY A 34 -15.68 -8.82 1.26
C GLY A 34 -16.66 -7.84 1.90
N ALA A 35 -16.90 -7.95 3.21
CA ALA A 35 -17.79 -7.03 3.92
C ALA A 35 -17.37 -5.57 3.68
N HIS A 36 -18.34 -4.70 3.37
CA HIS A 36 -18.08 -3.31 2.97
C HIS A 36 -18.69 -2.28 3.93
N GLU A 37 -20.02 -2.26 4.03
CA GLU A 37 -20.77 -1.37 4.91
C GLU A 37 -21.97 -2.12 5.50
N ALA A 38 -22.33 -1.83 6.75
CA ALA A 38 -23.61 -2.24 7.31
C ALA A 38 -24.24 -1.08 8.07
N ASN A 39 -25.57 -0.99 7.97
CA ASN A 39 -26.38 -0.02 8.69
C ASN A 39 -27.37 -0.75 9.58
N ILE A 40 -27.38 -0.41 10.87
CA ILE A 40 -28.19 -1.06 11.89
C ILE A 40 -28.90 0.02 12.67
N ARG A 41 -30.19 -0.15 12.92
CA ARG A 41 -30.99 0.80 13.69
C ARG A 41 -31.78 0.07 14.76
N GLY A 42 -31.90 0.67 15.94
CA GLY A 42 -32.61 0.04 17.04
C GLY A 42 -32.75 0.94 18.25
N LYS A 43 -33.46 0.42 19.25
CA LYS A 43 -33.68 1.09 20.54
C LYS A 43 -33.07 0.26 21.63
N ILE A 44 -32.62 0.91 22.69
CA ILE A 44 -32.15 0.25 23.90
C ILE A 44 -33.20 0.54 24.98
N PRO A 45 -33.96 -0.48 25.44
CA PRO A 45 -34.98 -0.29 26.47
C PRO A 45 -34.39 0.34 27.74
N GLY A 46 -35.00 1.41 28.24
CA GLY A 46 -34.56 2.06 29.49
C GLY A 46 -33.23 2.80 29.40
N PHE A 47 -32.74 3.13 28.20
CA PHE A 47 -31.47 3.85 28.04
C PHE A 47 -31.48 5.21 28.74
N ASP A 48 -30.53 5.42 29.65
CA ASP A 48 -30.33 6.71 30.31
C ASP A 48 -29.40 7.60 29.49
N SER A 49 -29.88 8.78 29.13
CA SER A 49 -29.11 9.84 28.46
C SER A 49 -27.78 10.19 29.15
N SER A 50 -27.67 10.01 30.48
CA SER A 50 -26.42 10.24 31.21
C SER A 50 -25.28 9.30 30.78
N GLN A 51 -25.60 8.12 30.24
CA GLN A 51 -24.66 7.09 29.83
C GLN A 51 -24.16 7.28 28.39
N LEU A 52 -24.66 8.29 27.67
CA LEU A 52 -24.43 8.44 26.23
C LEU A 52 -22.96 8.57 25.84
N GLN A 53 -22.19 9.35 26.59
CA GLN A 53 -20.75 9.51 26.32
C GLN A 53 -20.02 8.17 26.49
N GLY A 54 -20.25 7.49 27.61
CA GLY A 54 -19.67 6.17 27.88
C GLY A 54 -20.10 5.11 26.85
N PHE A 55 -21.33 5.21 26.34
CA PHE A 55 -21.83 4.35 25.27
C PHE A 55 -21.08 4.57 23.95
N PHE A 56 -20.87 5.83 23.54
CA PHE A 56 -20.06 6.11 22.35
C PHE A 56 -18.63 5.61 22.53
N ASP A 57 -18.00 5.93 23.65
CA ASP A 57 -16.62 5.53 23.93
C ASP A 57 -16.47 4.01 23.95
N ALA A 58 -17.46 3.27 24.48
CA ALA A 58 -17.44 1.81 24.55
C ALA A 58 -17.63 1.10 23.20
N HIS A 59 -18.24 1.75 22.20
CA HIS A 59 -18.65 1.08 20.95
C HIS A 59 -17.96 1.61 19.69
N ILE A 60 -17.59 2.89 19.63
CA ILE A 60 -16.93 3.46 18.46
C ILE A 60 -15.57 2.79 18.21
N GLY A 61 -15.31 2.39 16.96
CA GLY A 61 -14.09 1.69 16.57
C GLY A 61 -14.03 0.20 16.92
N ASN A 62 -15.00 -0.34 17.66
CA ASN A 62 -14.98 -1.75 18.06
C ASN A 62 -15.67 -2.65 17.04
N ALA A 63 -15.40 -3.96 17.16
CA ALA A 63 -15.92 -4.96 16.24
C ALA A 63 -17.44 -5.10 16.30
N LEU A 64 -18.04 -5.38 15.16
CA LEU A 64 -19.45 -5.65 14.99
C LEU A 64 -19.63 -6.87 14.09
N GLU A 65 -20.48 -7.79 14.51
CA GLU A 65 -20.79 -9.03 13.79
C GLU A 65 -22.29 -9.17 13.61
N ILE A 66 -22.71 -9.65 12.44
CA ILE A 66 -24.11 -9.90 12.11
C ILE A 66 -24.28 -11.37 11.76
N PHE A 67 -25.22 -12.03 12.43
CA PHE A 67 -25.54 -13.44 12.27
C PHE A 67 -26.94 -13.63 11.67
N ALA A 68 -27.08 -14.64 10.82
CA ALA A 68 -28.38 -15.12 10.37
C ALA A 68 -29.10 -15.91 11.48
N GLU A 69 -30.39 -16.23 11.29
CA GLU A 69 -31.20 -17.02 12.22
C GLU A 69 -30.62 -18.42 12.50
N ASP A 70 -29.86 -18.98 11.56
CA ASP A 70 -29.18 -20.27 11.69
C ASP A 70 -27.82 -20.20 12.42
N GLY A 71 -27.45 -19.02 12.93
CA GLY A 71 -26.21 -18.79 13.68
C GLY A 71 -24.96 -18.59 12.82
N ARG A 72 -25.07 -18.60 11.48
CA ARG A 72 -23.93 -18.30 10.61
C ARG A 72 -23.62 -16.81 10.57
N MET A 73 -22.34 -16.45 10.60
CA MET A 73 -21.93 -15.06 10.43
C MET A 73 -22.09 -14.63 8.97
N VAL A 74 -22.84 -13.56 8.72
CA VAL A 74 -23.13 -13.07 7.37
C VAL A 74 -22.38 -11.79 7.04
N TRP A 75 -22.01 -11.00 8.05
CA TRP A 75 -21.29 -9.74 7.91
C TRP A 75 -20.45 -9.49 9.16
N GLN A 76 -19.27 -8.88 8.97
CA GLN A 76 -18.40 -8.48 10.06
C GLN A 76 -17.62 -7.23 9.70
N GLY A 77 -17.21 -6.51 10.74
CA GLY A 77 -16.45 -5.29 10.59
C GLY A 77 -16.28 -4.57 11.91
N TRP A 78 -16.23 -3.25 11.84
CA TRP A 78 -16.08 -2.37 12.99
C TRP A 78 -17.02 -1.16 12.87
N VAL A 79 -17.37 -0.57 14.01
CA VAL A 79 -18.27 0.58 14.10
C VAL A 79 -17.52 1.86 13.75
N GLU A 80 -17.87 2.50 12.64
CA GLU A 80 -17.25 3.76 12.21
C GLU A 80 -17.98 4.98 12.76
N LYS A 81 -19.30 4.88 12.90
CA LYS A 81 -20.16 5.99 13.29
C LYS A 81 -21.37 5.49 14.05
N ILE A 82 -21.73 6.23 15.09
CA ILE A 82 -22.93 6.03 15.90
C ILE A 82 -23.72 7.32 15.88
N ILE A 83 -25.01 7.21 15.61
CA ILE A 83 -25.96 8.31 15.60
C ILE A 83 -27.03 8.01 16.65
N CYS A 84 -27.22 8.93 17.58
CA CYS A 84 -28.32 8.89 18.55
C CYS A 84 -29.35 9.94 18.14
N HIS A 85 -30.55 9.47 17.80
CA HIS A 85 -31.72 10.28 17.57
C HIS A 85 -32.49 10.42 18.87
N SER A 86 -32.71 11.65 19.30
CA SER A 86 -33.60 12.00 20.42
C SER A 86 -34.66 12.99 19.92
N THR A 87 -35.59 13.38 20.81
CA THR A 87 -36.72 14.24 20.44
C THR A 87 -36.34 15.55 19.79
N TRP A 88 -35.23 16.15 20.24
CA TRP A 88 -34.82 17.49 19.79
C TRP A 88 -33.44 17.52 19.15
N GLN A 89 -32.66 16.45 19.32
CA GLN A 89 -31.24 16.44 18.98
C GLN A 89 -30.86 15.15 18.26
N LYS A 90 -30.03 15.29 17.24
CA LYS A 90 -29.31 14.21 16.58
C LYS A 90 -27.85 14.34 16.97
N MET A 91 -27.35 13.37 17.71
CA MET A 91 -25.96 13.35 18.16
C MET A 91 -25.19 12.33 17.34
N THR A 92 -24.08 12.74 16.72
CA THR A 92 -23.26 11.87 15.85
C THR A 92 -21.84 11.79 16.40
N CYS A 93 -21.42 10.57 16.76
CA CYS A 93 -20.03 10.25 17.05
C CYS A 93 -19.42 9.48 15.87
N SER A 94 -18.25 9.89 15.37
CA SER A 94 -17.63 9.30 14.17
C SER A 94 -16.11 9.33 14.21
N ILE A 95 -15.48 8.25 13.72
CA ILE A 95 -14.03 8.17 13.50
C ILE A 95 -13.65 8.21 12.01
N ALA A 96 -14.61 8.50 11.12
CA ALA A 96 -14.40 8.57 9.67
C ALA A 96 -13.34 9.64 9.29
N GLU A 97 -13.42 10.83 9.90
CA GLU A 97 -12.50 11.96 9.64
C GLU A 97 -11.28 11.99 10.58
N MET A 98 -11.18 11.01 11.49
CA MET A 98 -10.10 10.96 12.47
C MET A 98 -8.74 10.79 11.76
N VAL A 99 -7.69 11.42 12.27
CA VAL A 99 -6.28 11.18 11.92
C VAL A 99 -5.47 11.42 13.18
N ASN A 100 -4.87 10.37 13.74
CA ASN A 100 -4.15 10.45 15.02
C ASN A 100 -2.62 10.35 14.87
N ARG A 101 -2.13 10.19 13.62
CA ARG A 101 -0.71 10.15 13.30
C ARG A 101 -0.46 10.80 11.93
N MET A 102 0.46 11.75 11.87
CA MET A 102 0.70 12.54 10.65
C MET A 102 2.19 12.73 10.37
N ILE A 103 2.52 12.73 9.08
CA ILE A 103 3.84 13.08 8.56
C ILE A 103 3.67 14.08 7.41
N VAL A 104 4.66 14.95 7.20
CA VAL A 104 4.71 15.84 6.04
C VAL A 104 5.87 15.44 5.15
N ARG A 105 5.61 15.29 3.86
CA ARG A 105 6.65 15.21 2.82
C ARG A 105 6.79 16.53 2.07
N TYR A 106 8.01 16.85 1.67
CA TYR A 106 8.35 18.07 0.95
C TYR A 106 9.41 17.78 -0.10
N PRO A 107 9.39 18.48 -1.25
CA PRO A 107 10.33 18.21 -2.30
C PRO A 107 11.75 18.58 -1.85
N VAL A 108 12.75 17.89 -2.39
CA VAL A 108 14.15 18.29 -2.21
C VAL A 108 14.58 19.09 -3.44
N SER A 109 14.92 20.37 -3.25
CA SER A 109 15.31 21.29 -4.32
C SER A 109 16.69 20.97 -4.89
N GLY A 110 16.79 21.03 -6.22
CA GLY A 110 18.03 21.07 -6.97
C GLY A 110 17.88 20.45 -8.37
N SER A 111 18.55 21.02 -9.37
CA SER A 111 18.63 20.48 -10.76
C SER A 111 19.33 19.11 -10.85
N ARG A 112 19.71 18.59 -9.69
CA ARG A 112 20.43 17.35 -9.43
C ARG A 112 19.53 16.28 -8.80
N ALA A 113 18.30 16.59 -8.39
CA ALA A 113 17.44 15.68 -7.62
C ALA A 113 17.38 14.29 -8.27
N ALA A 114 17.71 13.27 -7.49
CA ALA A 114 17.69 11.90 -7.95
C ALA A 114 16.25 11.40 -8.14
N PRO A 115 16.02 10.36 -8.94
CA PRO A 115 14.68 9.81 -9.16
C PRO A 115 13.96 9.39 -7.87
N PHE A 116 14.72 9.04 -6.83
CA PHE A 116 14.24 8.45 -5.57
C PHE A 116 14.59 9.28 -4.31
N GLU A 117 15.01 10.54 -4.47
CA GLU A 117 15.14 11.56 -3.40
C GLU A 117 14.34 12.82 -3.74
N ARG A 118 13.27 12.66 -4.52
CA ARG A 118 12.40 13.78 -4.86
C ARG A 118 11.71 14.36 -3.62
N TRP A 119 11.55 13.55 -2.57
CA TRP A 119 10.86 13.90 -1.35
C TRP A 119 11.72 13.60 -0.14
N ALA A 120 11.70 14.52 0.83
CA ALA A 120 12.11 14.30 2.19
C ALA A 120 10.89 14.38 3.10
N THR A 121 11.01 13.86 4.32
CA THR A 121 9.91 13.84 5.30
C THR A 121 10.29 14.50 6.62
N THR A 122 9.28 14.95 7.36
CA THR A 122 9.41 15.31 8.77
C THR A 122 9.47 14.05 9.65
N GLY A 123 9.67 14.25 10.96
CA GLY A 123 9.28 13.23 11.93
C GLY A 123 7.76 13.08 12.00
N TRP A 124 7.30 12.00 12.62
CA TRP A 124 5.89 11.80 12.93
C TRP A 124 5.42 12.73 14.05
N LEU A 125 4.19 13.24 13.92
CA LEU A 125 3.43 13.86 15.01
C LEU A 125 2.21 13.00 15.30
N GLU A 126 1.97 12.69 16.56
CA GLU A 126 1.01 11.66 16.97
C GLU A 126 0.26 11.98 18.26
N ASN A 127 -0.94 11.41 18.40
CA ASN A 127 -1.73 11.41 19.62
C ASN A 127 -1.72 9.99 20.22
N PRO A 128 -0.84 9.69 21.19
CA PRO A 128 -0.64 8.33 21.68
C PRO A 128 -1.87 7.74 22.37
N VAL A 129 -2.67 8.56 23.06
CA VAL A 129 -3.92 8.09 23.72
C VAL A 129 -4.94 7.64 22.68
N SER A 130 -5.03 8.35 21.56
CA SER A 130 -5.91 7.96 20.46
C SER A 130 -5.41 6.73 19.71
N ILE A 131 -4.10 6.60 19.54
CA ILE A 131 -3.48 5.43 18.90
C ILE A 131 -3.69 4.18 19.76
N ASP A 132 -3.45 4.26 21.07
CA ASP A 132 -3.69 3.16 22.01
C ASP A 132 -5.15 2.68 21.97
N ARG A 133 -6.09 3.63 21.85
CA ARG A 133 -7.51 3.33 21.81
C ARG A 133 -8.00 2.74 20.48
N PHE A 134 -7.59 3.32 19.35
CA PHE A 134 -8.19 3.06 18.04
C PHE A 134 -7.23 2.42 17.04
N GLY A 135 -5.96 2.25 17.38
CA GLY A 135 -4.89 1.98 16.43
C GLY A 135 -4.48 3.23 15.64
N PRO A 136 -3.35 3.16 14.92
CA PRO A 136 -2.87 4.26 14.11
C PRO A 136 -3.76 4.50 12.90
N LYS A 137 -4.11 5.77 12.67
CA LYS A 137 -4.73 6.30 11.47
C LYS A 137 -3.87 7.40 10.91
N GLU A 138 -3.09 7.03 9.92
CA GLU A 138 -1.97 7.76 9.38
C GLU A 138 -2.38 8.66 8.21
N LYS A 139 -1.67 9.78 8.08
CA LYS A 139 -1.81 10.66 6.92
C LYS A 139 -0.47 11.27 6.53
N CYS A 140 -0.12 11.16 5.26
CA CYS A 140 0.96 11.94 4.67
C CYS A 140 0.39 13.19 4.01
N PHE A 141 0.93 14.35 4.34
CA PHE A 141 0.63 15.61 3.68
C PHE A 141 1.82 16.07 2.86
N SER A 142 1.59 16.64 1.69
CA SER A 142 2.66 17.11 0.80
C SER A 142 2.64 18.63 0.72
N ILE A 143 3.79 19.27 0.91
CA ILE A 143 3.97 20.69 0.57
C ILE A 143 4.75 20.82 -0.73
N ALA A 144 4.59 21.94 -1.43
CA ALA A 144 5.30 22.21 -2.69
C ALA A 144 6.67 22.86 -2.49
N GLN A 145 6.91 23.43 -1.31
CA GLN A 145 8.12 24.16 -0.97
C GLN A 145 9.19 23.19 -0.46
N SER A 146 10.40 23.30 -1.00
CA SER A 146 11.56 22.54 -0.52
C SER A 146 12.19 23.19 0.70
N ASP A 147 11.47 23.14 1.82
CA ASP A 147 11.93 23.74 3.07
C ASP A 147 11.49 22.87 4.26
N SER A 148 12.47 22.36 5.00
CA SER A 148 12.24 21.49 6.15
C SER A 148 11.60 22.21 7.33
N TYR A 149 11.88 23.50 7.53
CA TYR A 149 11.25 24.31 8.55
C TYR A 149 9.77 24.55 8.20
N LEU A 150 9.47 24.92 6.95
CA LEU A 150 8.08 25.04 6.50
C LEU A 150 7.33 23.70 6.59
N ALA A 151 7.99 22.58 6.29
CA ALA A 151 7.39 21.26 6.45
C ALA A 151 7.03 20.98 7.93
N GLN A 152 7.92 21.32 8.87
CA GLN A 152 7.66 21.14 10.30
C GLN A 152 6.55 22.07 10.81
N GLN A 153 6.48 23.32 10.34
CA GLN A 153 5.37 24.22 10.67
C GLN A 153 4.05 23.72 10.08
N ALA A 154 4.07 23.26 8.83
CA ALA A 154 2.89 22.67 8.18
C ALA A 154 2.40 21.44 8.94
N LEU A 155 3.30 20.58 9.44
CA LEU A 155 2.94 19.43 10.27
C LEU A 155 2.16 19.87 11.51
N ILE A 156 2.69 20.81 12.28
CA ILE A 156 2.07 21.28 13.53
C ILE A 156 0.71 21.94 13.26
N ILE A 157 0.63 22.81 12.25
CA ILE A 157 -0.60 23.56 11.93
C ILE A 157 -1.69 22.59 11.44
N ASN A 158 -1.37 21.71 10.49
CA ASN A 158 -2.35 20.77 9.95
C ASN A 158 -2.77 19.73 10.99
N PHE A 159 -1.85 19.23 11.82
CA PHE A 159 -2.19 18.27 12.86
C PHE A 159 -3.14 18.86 13.92
N ARG A 160 -2.96 20.14 14.28
CA ARG A 160 -3.89 20.86 15.18
C ARG A 160 -5.26 21.09 14.57
N ALA A 161 -5.36 21.14 13.24
CA ALA A 161 -6.62 21.28 12.53
C ALA A 161 -7.34 19.94 12.30
N LEU A 162 -6.67 18.81 12.53
CA LEU A 162 -7.24 17.48 12.38
C LEU A 162 -7.98 17.02 13.65
N ASN A 163 -8.99 16.17 13.45
CA ASN A 163 -9.63 15.45 14.53
C ASN A 163 -8.73 14.27 14.94
N THR A 164 -7.95 14.44 16.01
CA THR A 164 -7.10 13.34 16.54
C THR A 164 -7.88 12.36 17.42
N LEU A 165 -9.13 12.66 17.73
CA LEU A 165 -10.10 11.86 18.48
C LEU A 165 -11.40 11.73 17.67
N PRO A 166 -12.35 10.86 18.06
CA PRO A 166 -13.66 10.79 17.42
C PRO A 166 -14.33 12.17 17.38
N SER A 167 -14.88 12.55 16.23
CA SER A 167 -15.67 13.77 16.10
C SER A 167 -17.04 13.58 16.75
N PHE A 168 -17.50 14.60 17.47
CA PHE A 168 -18.84 14.64 18.06
C PHE A 168 -19.61 15.86 17.55
N LYS A 169 -20.78 15.64 16.94
CA LYS A 169 -21.64 16.68 16.36
C LYS A 169 -23.05 16.57 16.92
N ILE A 170 -23.69 17.70 17.21
CA ILE A 170 -25.09 17.77 17.65
C ILE A 170 -25.84 18.65 16.66
N ASP A 171 -26.87 18.08 16.03
CA ASP A 171 -27.78 18.79 15.13
C ASP A 171 -29.18 18.85 15.75
N VAL A 172 -29.92 19.93 15.48
CA VAL A 172 -31.34 20.02 15.87
C VAL A 172 -32.16 19.21 14.87
N GLN A 173 -33.05 18.35 15.38
CA GLN A 173 -34.02 17.62 14.58
C GLN A 173 -35.40 17.68 15.24
N GLN A 174 -36.46 17.52 14.44
CA GLN A 174 -37.85 17.42 14.92
C GLN A 174 -38.52 16.23 14.24
N GLU A 175 -38.19 14.99 14.63
CA GLU A 175 -38.75 13.82 13.94
C GLU A 175 -39.00 12.59 14.83
N GLU A 176 -38.32 12.44 15.97
CA GLU A 176 -38.36 11.19 16.76
C GLU A 176 -39.07 11.38 18.10
N THR A 177 -40.03 10.54 18.43
CA THR A 177 -40.73 10.58 19.74
C THR A 177 -39.98 9.84 20.83
N GLU A 178 -39.08 8.91 20.47
CA GLU A 178 -38.32 8.06 21.38
C GLU A 178 -36.85 7.97 20.96
N THR A 179 -35.95 7.74 21.91
CA THR A 179 -34.51 7.63 21.61
C THR A 179 -34.22 6.40 20.76
N CYS A 180 -33.58 6.61 19.60
CA CYS A 180 -33.19 5.56 18.66
C CYS A 180 -31.71 5.70 18.29
N PHE A 181 -31.03 4.58 18.07
CA PHE A 181 -29.63 4.55 17.64
C PHE A 181 -29.50 4.01 16.23
N GLU A 182 -28.58 4.58 15.46
CA GLU A 182 -28.11 4.08 14.17
C GLU A 182 -26.60 3.85 14.23
N PHE A 183 -26.17 2.67 13.81
CA PHE A 183 -24.77 2.30 13.66
C PHE A 183 -24.44 2.18 12.18
N VAL A 184 -23.35 2.83 11.78
CA VAL A 184 -22.72 2.61 10.48
C VAL A 184 -21.40 1.91 10.72
N ALA A 185 -21.32 0.67 10.24
CA ALA A 185 -20.16 -0.18 10.37
C ALA A 185 -19.47 -0.37 9.01
N ARG A 186 -18.14 -0.57 9.03
CA ARG A 186 -17.28 -0.79 7.87
C ARG A 186 -16.61 -2.15 7.98
N GLY A 187 -16.34 -2.79 6.85
CA GLY A 187 -15.54 -4.01 6.82
C GLY A 187 -14.09 -3.80 7.29
N TRP A 188 -13.40 -4.91 7.55
CA TRP A 188 -11.99 -4.89 7.98
C TRP A 188 -11.05 -4.45 6.86
N TRP A 189 -11.40 -4.66 5.59
CA TRP A 189 -10.59 -4.25 4.44
C TRP A 189 -10.36 -2.74 4.41
N GLN A 190 -11.38 -1.96 4.77
CA GLN A 190 -11.32 -0.50 4.83
C GLN A 190 -10.36 0.00 5.93
N ARG A 191 -10.05 -0.82 6.94
CA ARG A 191 -9.11 -0.46 8.00
C ARG A 191 -7.66 -0.49 7.52
N LEU A 192 -7.34 -1.25 6.47
CA LEU A 192 -6.03 -1.23 5.82
C LEU A 192 -5.71 0.14 5.17
N ASP A 193 -6.73 0.99 4.98
CA ASP A 193 -6.57 2.37 4.49
C ASP A 193 -6.00 3.31 5.56
N TRP A 194 -5.94 2.86 6.82
CA TRP A 194 -5.47 3.67 7.94
C TRP A 194 -3.94 3.68 8.04
N ILE A 195 -3.26 2.73 7.40
CA ILE A 195 -1.81 2.55 7.51
C ILE A 195 -1.17 2.92 6.18
N LEU A 196 -0.12 3.73 6.21
CA LEU A 196 0.67 4.04 5.03
C LEU A 196 1.61 2.88 4.69
N ASP A 197 1.71 2.54 3.41
CA ASP A 197 2.69 1.56 2.94
C ASP A 197 3.99 2.24 2.50
N VAL A 198 4.93 2.31 3.44
CA VAL A 198 6.31 2.76 3.22
C VAL A 198 7.28 1.59 3.35
N GLU A 199 8.34 1.58 2.56
CA GLU A 199 9.46 0.66 2.71
C GLU A 199 10.77 1.37 2.38
N ALA A 200 11.61 1.57 3.40
CA ALA A 200 12.91 2.20 3.23
C ALA A 200 13.94 1.23 2.62
N GLY A 201 13.72 -0.08 2.80
CA GLY A 201 14.55 -1.15 2.27
C GLY A 201 14.50 -1.27 0.75
N GLY A 202 15.46 -2.01 0.19
CA GLY A 202 15.60 -2.22 -1.25
C GLY A 202 16.22 -1.04 -2.00
N LYS A 203 16.89 -0.12 -1.29
CA LYS A 203 17.64 0.99 -1.88
C LYS A 203 19.02 1.12 -1.22
N ILE A 204 20.08 1.18 -2.03
CA ILE A 204 21.43 1.59 -1.63
C ILE A 204 21.85 2.72 -2.56
N SER A 205 22.27 3.86 -2.03
CA SER A 205 22.57 5.01 -2.88
C SER A 205 23.52 6.00 -2.25
N HIS A 206 24.25 6.71 -3.10
CA HIS A 206 24.95 7.94 -2.75
C HIS A 206 24.48 9.04 -3.70
N LEU A 207 23.66 9.95 -3.18
CA LEU A 207 22.99 10.97 -3.99
C LEU A 207 23.34 12.41 -3.61
N ALA A 208 23.97 12.61 -2.46
CA ALA A 208 24.56 13.89 -2.15
C ALA A 208 25.70 14.20 -3.13
N GLY A 209 25.94 15.48 -3.39
CA GLY A 209 27.14 15.89 -4.13
C GLY A 209 27.06 15.83 -5.65
N GLY A 210 28.18 16.20 -6.27
CA GLY A 210 28.38 16.32 -7.72
C GLY A 210 29.16 17.58 -8.12
N LYS A 211 30.19 17.94 -7.37
CA LYS A 211 31.07 19.06 -7.75
C LYS A 211 32.12 18.64 -8.78
N SER A 212 32.26 17.34 -9.01
CA SER A 212 33.25 16.74 -9.90
C SER A 212 32.62 15.87 -10.97
N LYS A 213 33.44 15.44 -11.92
CA LYS A 213 33.08 14.49 -12.97
C LYS A 213 34.21 13.50 -13.16
N TYR A 214 33.85 12.29 -13.54
CA TYR A 214 34.80 11.26 -13.93
C TYR A 214 34.58 10.90 -15.40
N GLU A 215 35.66 10.92 -16.18
CA GLU A 215 35.62 10.58 -17.62
C GLU A 215 35.75 9.08 -17.82
N ILE A 216 34.92 8.51 -18.69
CA ILE A 216 34.92 7.08 -19.00
C ILE A 216 35.16 6.90 -20.49
N GLY A 217 36.26 6.21 -20.79
CA GLY A 217 36.63 5.85 -22.16
C GLY A 217 37.44 6.89 -22.92
N ASN A 218 37.90 7.98 -22.28
CA ASN A 218 38.74 8.99 -22.93
C ASN A 218 40.14 8.41 -23.29
N THR A 219 40.83 7.83 -22.31
CA THR A 219 42.14 7.19 -22.47
C THR A 219 42.18 5.84 -21.76
N VAL A 220 43.27 5.07 -21.95
CA VAL A 220 43.44 3.74 -21.33
C VAL A 220 43.29 3.78 -19.81
N SER A 221 43.88 4.77 -19.15
CA SER A 221 43.80 4.94 -17.69
C SER A 221 42.45 5.46 -17.20
N TYR A 222 41.50 5.73 -18.09
CA TYR A 222 40.12 6.11 -17.81
C TYR A 222 39.15 5.12 -18.47
N SER A 223 39.62 3.91 -18.78
CA SER A 223 38.79 2.90 -19.44
C SER A 223 37.71 2.34 -18.52
N LYS A 224 37.96 2.31 -17.19
CA LYS A 224 37.03 1.80 -16.19
C LYS A 224 37.12 2.55 -14.87
N VAL A 225 35.98 2.67 -14.20
CA VAL A 225 35.88 3.09 -12.80
C VAL A 225 35.02 2.08 -12.04
N ALA A 226 35.26 1.91 -10.75
CA ALA A 226 34.52 0.99 -9.91
C ALA A 226 34.21 1.60 -8.54
N GLN A 227 32.92 1.69 -8.20
CA GLN A 227 32.45 2.10 -6.88
C GLN A 227 32.11 0.84 -6.08
N SER A 228 32.74 0.63 -4.93
CA SER A 228 32.26 -0.40 -4.00
C SER A 228 31.07 0.10 -3.20
N PHE A 229 30.25 -0.86 -2.75
CA PHE A 229 29.13 -0.63 -1.86
C PHE A 229 28.93 -1.85 -0.97
N GLN A 230 28.56 -1.60 0.28
CA GLN A 230 28.21 -2.65 1.24
C GLN A 230 26.69 -2.85 1.26
N VAL A 231 26.25 -4.10 1.20
CA VAL A 231 24.85 -4.47 1.38
C VAL A 231 24.54 -4.61 2.87
N THR A 232 23.74 -3.71 3.42
CA THR A 232 23.38 -3.66 4.85
C THR A 232 21.93 -4.10 5.11
N GLN A 233 21.21 -4.50 4.06
CA GLN A 233 19.80 -4.87 4.12
C GLN A 233 19.65 -6.33 3.67
N PRO A 234 18.77 -7.12 4.31
CA PRO A 234 18.51 -8.50 3.88
C PRO A 234 17.82 -8.52 2.51
N GLU A 235 17.91 -9.68 1.85
CA GLU A 235 17.15 -9.98 0.62
C GLU A 235 17.28 -8.94 -0.51
N PHE A 236 18.49 -8.40 -0.68
CA PHE A 236 18.75 -7.37 -1.68
C PHE A 236 18.93 -7.98 -3.08
N LYS A 237 17.83 -8.15 -3.81
CA LYS A 237 17.82 -8.59 -5.22
C LYS A 237 17.98 -7.38 -6.14
N LEU A 238 19.23 -6.99 -6.42
CA LEU A 238 19.56 -5.82 -7.24
C LEU A 238 19.04 -6.00 -8.67
N ALA A 239 18.14 -5.13 -9.11
CA ALA A 239 17.62 -5.14 -10.47
C ALA A 239 18.03 -3.91 -11.28
N HIS A 240 18.11 -2.73 -10.65
CA HIS A 240 18.38 -1.50 -11.38
C HIS A 240 19.56 -0.73 -10.82
N VAL A 241 20.35 -0.19 -11.73
CA VAL A 241 21.42 0.76 -11.43
C VAL A 241 21.05 2.11 -12.02
N TRP A 242 21.16 3.15 -11.22
CA TRP A 242 20.96 4.54 -11.62
C TRP A 242 22.27 5.30 -11.49
N LEU A 243 22.64 6.04 -12.53
CA LEU A 243 23.79 6.93 -12.53
C LEU A 243 23.42 8.25 -13.17
N ARG A 244 24.09 9.33 -12.78
CA ARG A 244 23.96 10.62 -13.46
C ARG A 244 25.10 10.77 -14.45
N VAL A 245 24.75 10.79 -15.73
CA VAL A 245 25.70 10.70 -16.85
C VAL A 245 25.50 11.84 -17.83
N SER A 246 26.57 12.16 -18.56
CA SER A 246 26.53 13.00 -19.74
C SER A 246 27.51 12.46 -20.79
N VAL A 247 27.44 13.00 -22.00
CA VAL A 247 28.24 12.57 -23.13
C VAL A 247 29.06 13.73 -23.70
N VAL A 248 30.28 13.42 -24.16
CA VAL A 248 31.16 14.34 -24.90
C VAL A 248 31.36 13.75 -26.29
N GLY A 249 31.17 14.57 -27.33
CA GLY A 249 31.18 14.10 -28.71
C GLY A 249 29.99 13.19 -29.02
N ASP A 250 30.19 12.24 -29.93
CA ASP A 250 29.14 11.32 -30.40
C ASP A 250 29.63 9.84 -30.35
N PRO A 251 29.70 9.23 -29.15
CA PRO A 251 30.08 7.82 -29.01
C PRO A 251 29.10 6.91 -29.75
N GLN A 252 29.63 6.03 -30.59
CA GLN A 252 28.84 5.03 -31.33
C GLN A 252 28.76 3.67 -30.60
N ASP A 253 29.22 3.62 -29.35
CA ASP A 253 29.21 2.45 -28.49
C ASP A 253 28.23 2.61 -27.32
N ASN A 254 28.07 1.57 -26.51
CA ASN A 254 27.23 1.61 -25.31
C ASN A 254 28.06 1.93 -24.06
N LEU A 255 27.42 2.59 -23.09
CA LEU A 255 27.92 2.69 -21.71
C LEU A 255 27.44 1.47 -20.91
N GLN A 256 28.37 0.72 -20.32
CA GLN A 256 28.09 -0.54 -19.65
C GLN A 256 28.29 -0.41 -18.14
N VAL A 257 27.38 -1.02 -17.38
CA VAL A 257 27.53 -1.27 -15.95
C VAL A 257 27.68 -2.76 -15.69
N ALA A 258 28.49 -3.11 -14.70
CA ALA A 258 28.68 -4.48 -14.27
C ALA A 258 28.78 -4.55 -12.73
N ILE A 259 28.19 -5.59 -12.15
CA ILE A 259 28.25 -5.88 -10.72
C ILE A 259 29.23 -7.03 -10.52
N HIS A 260 30.17 -6.85 -9.60
CA HIS A 260 31.21 -7.83 -9.28
C HIS A 260 31.22 -8.11 -7.77
N CYS A 261 31.65 -9.31 -7.38
CA CYS A 261 31.99 -9.57 -5.98
C CYS A 261 33.24 -8.80 -5.55
N ASP A 262 33.45 -8.64 -4.25
CA ASP A 262 34.73 -8.16 -3.73
C ASP A 262 35.80 -9.26 -3.76
N ALA A 263 37.02 -8.88 -4.11
CA ALA A 263 38.21 -9.70 -4.04
C ALA A 263 39.32 -8.96 -3.28
N ASN A 264 39.18 -8.86 -1.96
CA ASN A 264 40.11 -8.16 -1.06
C ASN A 264 40.22 -6.66 -1.37
N GLY A 265 39.07 -5.99 -1.48
CA GLY A 265 39.00 -4.56 -1.69
C GLY A 265 39.24 -4.12 -3.13
N ILE A 266 39.12 -5.03 -4.11
CA ILE A 266 39.07 -4.71 -5.55
C ILE A 266 37.96 -5.52 -6.24
N PRO A 267 37.47 -5.11 -7.42
CA PRO A 267 36.49 -5.89 -8.15
C PRO A 267 36.99 -7.31 -8.51
N GLY A 268 36.21 -8.32 -8.14
CA GLY A 268 36.45 -9.74 -8.37
C GLY A 268 35.68 -10.31 -9.58
N SER A 269 35.03 -11.45 -9.41
CA SER A 269 34.24 -12.11 -10.47
C SER A 269 32.95 -11.36 -10.80
N LEU A 270 32.56 -11.37 -12.08
CA LEU A 270 31.32 -10.79 -12.59
C LEU A 270 30.09 -11.54 -12.05
N LEU A 271 29.10 -10.81 -11.57
CA LEU A 271 27.79 -11.31 -11.14
C LEU A 271 26.69 -11.00 -12.17
N GLY A 272 26.80 -9.86 -12.85
CA GLY A 272 25.87 -9.48 -13.92
C GLY A 272 26.22 -8.13 -14.52
N ARG A 273 25.66 -7.82 -15.69
CA ARG A 273 25.93 -6.58 -16.43
C ARG A 273 24.70 -6.11 -17.21
N ALA A 274 24.70 -4.84 -17.56
CA ALA A 274 23.72 -4.23 -18.46
C ALA A 274 24.38 -3.14 -19.32
N ASP A 275 23.85 -2.95 -20.52
CA ASP A 275 24.30 -1.93 -21.47
C ASP A 275 23.26 -0.81 -21.58
N PHE A 276 23.74 0.42 -21.77
CA PHE A 276 22.91 1.58 -22.07
C PHE A 276 23.36 2.20 -23.39
N PRO A 277 22.47 2.28 -24.40
CA PRO A 277 22.80 2.87 -25.70
C PRO A 277 23.20 4.34 -25.59
N SER A 278 24.27 4.77 -26.27
CA SER A 278 24.64 6.19 -26.32
C SER A 278 23.57 7.07 -26.99
N SER A 279 22.85 6.51 -27.97
CA SER A 279 21.82 7.19 -28.76
C SER A 279 20.66 7.76 -27.94
N THR A 280 20.52 7.37 -26.67
CA THR A 280 19.49 7.91 -25.76
C THR A 280 19.99 9.07 -24.90
N LEU A 281 21.24 9.52 -25.10
CA LEU A 281 21.82 10.69 -24.43
C LEU A 281 21.81 11.89 -25.37
N ASP A 282 21.00 12.90 -25.06
CA ASP A 282 20.88 14.12 -25.88
C ASP A 282 21.87 15.24 -25.48
N GLY A 283 22.95 14.88 -24.78
CA GLY A 283 23.87 15.82 -24.15
C GLY A 283 23.34 16.38 -22.82
N GLY A 284 24.23 17.05 -22.07
CA GLY A 284 23.93 17.51 -20.71
C GLY A 284 23.82 16.37 -19.69
N TRP A 285 23.61 16.74 -18.42
CA TRP A 285 23.55 15.78 -17.31
C TRP A 285 22.14 15.20 -17.14
N ALA A 286 22.01 13.88 -17.22
CA ALA A 286 20.76 13.17 -17.03
C ALA A 286 20.92 11.99 -16.07
N TRP A 287 19.88 11.71 -15.28
CA TRP A 287 19.77 10.45 -14.55
C TRP A 287 19.33 9.35 -15.50
N VAL A 288 20.13 8.29 -15.57
CA VAL A 288 19.92 7.15 -16.46
C VAL A 288 19.78 5.88 -15.64
N ARG A 289 18.92 4.97 -16.10
CA ARG A 289 18.67 3.65 -15.51
C ARG A 289 19.21 2.55 -16.42
N TRP A 290 19.97 1.64 -15.83
CA TRP A 290 20.27 0.32 -16.39
C TRP A 290 19.35 -0.71 -15.74
N ASP A 291 18.69 -1.49 -16.58
CA ASP A 291 17.87 -2.64 -16.19
C ASP A 291 18.73 -3.92 -16.32
N LEU A 292 19.04 -4.59 -15.21
CA LEU A 292 19.74 -5.88 -15.24
C LEU A 292 18.79 -6.98 -15.76
N THR A 293 19.29 -7.84 -16.65
CA THR A 293 18.48 -8.91 -17.26
C THR A 293 17.89 -9.87 -16.21
N THR A 294 18.63 -10.13 -15.15
CA THR A 294 18.20 -10.95 -14.01
C THR A 294 18.59 -10.22 -12.74
N ALA A 295 17.67 -10.14 -11.78
CA ALA A 295 17.97 -9.54 -10.50
C ALA A 295 19.07 -10.34 -9.78
N ILE A 296 20.10 -9.65 -9.31
CA ILE A 296 21.28 -10.27 -8.69
C ILE A 296 21.04 -10.32 -7.18
N PRO A 297 20.93 -11.52 -6.56
CA PRO A 297 20.83 -11.63 -5.12
C PRO A 297 22.18 -11.28 -4.49
N LEU A 298 22.20 -10.24 -3.66
CA LEU A 298 23.40 -9.79 -2.96
C LEU A 298 23.30 -10.11 -1.47
N SER A 299 24.34 -10.74 -0.94
CA SER A 299 24.40 -11.19 0.45
C SER A 299 24.53 -10.02 1.42
N LEU A 300 23.82 -10.11 2.55
CA LEU A 300 23.93 -9.17 3.67
C LEU A 300 25.38 -9.10 4.19
N ASN A 301 25.79 -7.91 4.64
CA ASN A 301 27.10 -7.58 5.19
C ASN A 301 28.28 -7.86 4.24
N SER A 302 28.02 -8.00 2.95
CA SER A 302 29.03 -8.24 1.93
C SER A 302 29.26 -6.99 1.08
N THR A 303 30.51 -6.79 0.66
CA THR A 303 30.91 -5.72 -0.25
C THR A 303 30.85 -6.21 -1.69
N PHE A 304 30.33 -5.38 -2.57
CA PHE A 304 30.28 -5.60 -4.01
C PHE A 304 30.78 -4.37 -4.75
N TRP A 305 31.04 -4.51 -6.05
CA TRP A 305 31.57 -3.45 -6.90
C TRP A 305 30.66 -3.18 -8.08
N LEU A 306 30.28 -1.92 -8.27
CA LEU A 306 29.69 -1.40 -9.50
C LEU A 306 30.82 -0.88 -10.40
N ILE A 307 31.11 -1.59 -11.48
CA ILE A 307 32.05 -1.18 -12.52
C ILE A 307 31.30 -0.45 -13.63
N ILE A 308 31.86 0.66 -14.10
CA ILE A 308 31.39 1.36 -15.29
C ILE A 308 32.52 1.44 -16.31
N GLN A 309 32.18 1.12 -17.55
CA GLN A 309 33.10 1.16 -18.69
C GLN A 309 32.32 1.44 -19.98
N ARG A 310 33.01 1.89 -21.03
CA ARG A 310 32.46 1.82 -22.38
C ARG A 310 32.61 0.41 -22.96
N SER A 311 31.72 0.04 -23.87
CA SER A 311 31.76 -1.25 -24.56
C SER A 311 32.75 -1.30 -25.73
N GLY A 312 33.10 -0.13 -26.31
CA GLY A 312 34.08 -0.01 -27.38
C GLY A 312 35.48 0.39 -26.89
N ALA A 313 36.35 0.72 -27.85
CA ALA A 313 37.71 1.19 -27.59
C ALA A 313 37.72 2.63 -27.04
N VAL A 314 38.80 2.99 -26.33
CA VAL A 314 38.98 4.36 -25.84
C VAL A 314 39.04 5.37 -26.99
N ASN A 315 38.44 6.54 -26.80
CA ASN A 315 38.33 7.59 -27.80
C ASN A 315 38.29 8.97 -27.12
N ALA A 316 39.33 9.77 -27.35
CA ALA A 316 39.48 11.08 -26.73
C ALA A 316 38.52 12.16 -27.28
N ASN A 317 37.92 11.93 -28.45
CA ASN A 317 36.97 12.84 -29.07
C ASN A 317 35.50 12.49 -28.76
N ALA A 318 35.24 11.26 -28.31
CA ALA A 318 33.89 10.77 -28.04
C ALA A 318 33.90 9.83 -26.83
N TYR A 319 33.47 10.31 -25.67
CA TYR A 319 33.51 9.57 -24.40
C TYR A 319 32.36 9.97 -23.47
N TYR A 320 32.19 9.23 -22.37
CA TYR A 320 31.14 9.50 -21.39
C TYR A 320 31.71 10.20 -20.16
N THR A 321 30.88 10.94 -19.45
CA THR A 321 31.23 11.43 -18.12
C THR A 321 30.16 11.06 -17.10
N ILE A 322 30.60 10.70 -15.90
CA ILE A 322 29.74 10.33 -14.78
C ILE A 322 29.94 11.37 -13.69
N GLU A 323 28.85 11.78 -13.04
CA GLU A 323 28.93 12.71 -11.93
C GLU A 323 29.57 12.03 -10.72
N SER A 324 30.60 12.68 -10.16
CA SER A 324 31.29 12.24 -8.96
C SER A 324 31.34 13.35 -7.91
N ASP A 325 31.57 12.95 -6.66
CA ASP A 325 31.75 13.84 -5.52
C ASP A 325 33.15 13.67 -4.94
N ASP A 326 33.93 14.75 -4.88
CA ASP A 326 35.28 14.78 -4.28
C ASP A 326 35.27 15.01 -2.76
N GLY A 327 34.07 15.07 -2.16
CA GLY A 327 33.89 15.18 -0.71
C GLY A 327 34.04 13.88 0.10
N LEU A 328 34.23 12.72 -0.54
CA LEU A 328 34.27 11.39 0.12
C LEU A 328 33.10 11.16 1.09
N GLY A 329 31.87 11.31 0.60
CA GLY A 329 30.66 11.27 1.41
C GLY A 329 30.04 9.89 1.60
N TYR A 330 30.47 8.87 0.85
CA TYR A 330 29.86 7.55 0.90
C TYR A 330 30.65 6.56 1.77
N ALA A 331 30.26 6.46 3.05
CA ALA A 331 30.92 5.56 4.01
C ALA A 331 30.80 4.06 3.66
N GLY A 332 29.86 3.69 2.78
CA GLY A 332 29.57 2.31 2.42
C GLY A 332 30.54 1.70 1.40
N GLY A 333 31.54 2.45 0.93
CA GLY A 333 32.48 1.96 -0.06
C GLY A 333 33.54 2.96 -0.47
N GLN A 334 34.17 2.71 -1.60
CA GLN A 334 35.31 3.44 -2.14
C GLN A 334 35.26 3.44 -3.67
N LEU A 335 35.76 4.52 -4.28
CA LEU A 335 35.93 4.59 -5.72
C LEU A 335 37.35 4.20 -6.14
N LYS A 336 37.45 3.37 -7.18
CA LYS A 336 38.71 2.98 -7.81
C LYS A 336 38.69 3.18 -9.31
N ARG A 337 39.85 3.48 -9.88
CA ARG A 337 40.10 3.62 -11.32
C ARG A 337 41.01 2.51 -11.82
N TRP A 338 40.71 1.97 -13.00
CA TRP A 338 41.64 1.10 -13.70
C TRP A 338 42.68 1.92 -14.47
N ASP A 339 43.96 1.81 -14.14
CA ASP A 339 45.04 2.56 -14.80
C ASP A 339 45.60 1.88 -16.07
N GLY A 340 45.16 0.65 -16.36
CA GLY A 340 45.71 -0.22 -17.40
C GLY A 340 46.25 -1.54 -16.84
N SER A 341 46.65 -1.55 -15.57
CA SER A 341 47.26 -2.70 -14.89
C SER A 341 46.76 -2.92 -13.46
N ASN A 342 46.35 -1.86 -12.76
CA ASN A 342 45.95 -1.90 -11.36
C ASN A 342 44.71 -1.02 -11.09
N TRP A 343 44.00 -1.36 -10.02
CA TRP A 343 42.95 -0.53 -9.44
C TRP A 343 43.53 0.48 -8.46
N GLN A 344 43.49 1.76 -8.86
CA GLN A 344 43.98 2.88 -8.06
C GLN A 344 42.83 3.50 -7.27
N LEU A 345 43.04 3.75 -5.97
CA LEU A 345 42.06 4.44 -5.12
C LEU A 345 41.88 5.89 -5.57
N LEU A 346 40.63 6.34 -5.59
CA LEU A 346 40.27 7.73 -5.80
C LEU A 346 39.63 8.29 -4.54
N ASN A 347 40.00 9.53 -4.19
CA ASN A 347 39.38 10.27 -3.09
C ASN A 347 38.08 10.94 -3.55
N GLN A 348 37.18 10.15 -4.13
CA GLN A 348 35.88 10.58 -4.65
C GLN A 348 34.87 9.44 -4.48
N ASP A 349 33.58 9.74 -4.65
CA ASP A 349 32.50 8.77 -4.76
C ASP A 349 31.67 9.03 -6.01
N LEU A 350 31.08 7.99 -6.59
CA LEU A 350 30.09 8.16 -7.64
C LEU A 350 28.75 8.56 -7.07
N ARG A 351 27.99 9.29 -7.87
CA ARG A 351 26.58 9.51 -7.61
C ARG A 351 25.74 8.41 -8.22
N PHE A 352 25.19 7.54 -7.38
CA PHE A 352 24.53 6.31 -7.84
C PHE A 352 23.31 5.90 -7.01
N GLY A 353 22.48 5.06 -7.62
CA GLY A 353 21.37 4.37 -6.98
C GLY A 353 21.30 2.91 -7.38
N LEU A 354 21.15 2.03 -6.41
CA LEU A 354 20.93 0.61 -6.58
C LEU A 354 19.55 0.29 -6.02
N ILE A 355 18.66 -0.22 -6.86
CA ILE A 355 17.27 -0.50 -6.49
C ILE A 355 17.01 -2.00 -6.60
N ALA A 356 16.56 -2.57 -5.49
CA ALA A 356 16.12 -3.94 -5.42
C ALA A 356 14.68 -4.10 -5.90
N ARG A 357 14.42 -5.25 -6.47
CA ARG A 357 13.08 -5.67 -6.87
C ARG A 357 12.72 -6.96 -6.16
N GLU A 358 11.44 -7.12 -5.88
CA GLU A 358 10.93 -8.31 -5.22
C GLU A 358 9.56 -8.69 -5.79
N GLU A 359 9.24 -9.98 -5.70
CA GLU A 359 7.92 -10.50 -6.03
C GLU A 359 6.85 -9.86 -5.15
N VAL A 360 5.74 -9.47 -5.77
CA VAL A 360 4.59 -8.89 -5.07
C VAL A 360 4.10 -9.80 -3.95
N ALA A 361 4.21 -11.12 -4.11
CA ALA A 361 3.86 -12.07 -3.06
C ALA A 361 4.63 -11.85 -1.77
N ILE A 362 5.96 -11.85 -1.85
CA ILE A 362 6.82 -11.64 -0.69
C ILE A 362 6.55 -10.28 -0.05
N LEU A 363 6.43 -9.22 -0.86
CA LEU A 363 6.19 -7.86 -0.36
C LEU A 363 4.82 -7.71 0.33
N ALA A 364 3.80 -8.41 -0.15
CA ALA A 364 2.48 -8.42 0.47
C ALA A 364 2.49 -9.19 1.79
N GLU A 365 3.16 -10.34 1.85
CA GLU A 365 3.31 -11.09 3.09
C GLU A 365 4.03 -10.26 4.15
N GLU A 366 5.15 -9.61 3.80
CA GLU A 366 5.87 -8.70 4.71
C GLU A 366 4.99 -7.55 5.20
N MET A 367 4.21 -6.93 4.31
CA MET A 367 3.29 -5.85 4.67
C MET A 367 2.20 -6.33 5.64
N LEU A 368 1.63 -7.50 5.39
CA LEU A 368 0.54 -8.07 6.19
C LEU A 368 1.01 -8.60 7.55
N GLN A 369 2.31 -8.88 7.70
CA GLN A 369 2.94 -9.26 8.97
C GLN A 369 3.30 -8.06 9.88
N ARG A 370 3.12 -6.81 9.41
CA ARG A 370 3.38 -5.62 10.23
C ARG A 370 2.48 -5.63 11.48
N PRO A 371 2.99 -5.28 12.67
CA PRO A 371 2.23 -5.33 13.93
C PRO A 371 0.90 -4.56 13.86
N GLU A 372 0.89 -3.40 13.21
CA GLU A 372 -0.29 -2.54 13.05
C GLU A 372 -1.39 -3.24 12.21
N ILE A 373 -1.00 -4.13 11.30
CA ILE A 373 -1.93 -4.93 10.50
C ILE A 373 -2.42 -6.15 11.28
N GLY A 374 -1.62 -6.72 12.18
CA GLY A 374 -1.99 -7.84 13.04
C GLY A 374 -3.16 -7.54 14.00
N GLU A 375 -3.40 -6.25 14.31
CA GLU A 375 -4.59 -5.82 15.06
C GLU A 375 -5.87 -5.81 14.20
N ILE A 376 -5.71 -5.67 12.88
CA ILE A 376 -6.79 -5.60 11.89
C ILE A 376 -7.15 -7.00 11.39
N LEU A 377 -6.13 -7.74 10.94
CA LEU A 377 -6.22 -9.07 10.35
C LEU A 377 -5.60 -10.09 11.28
N ARG A 378 -6.22 -11.26 11.39
CA ARG A 378 -5.71 -12.37 12.22
C ARG A 378 -4.80 -13.33 11.46
N GLY A 379 -4.65 -13.11 10.16
CA GLY A 379 -3.78 -13.89 9.28
C GLY A 379 -4.07 -13.61 7.81
N PHE A 380 -3.34 -14.29 6.94
CA PHE A 380 -3.57 -14.30 5.50
C PHE A 380 -3.22 -15.68 4.92
N VAL A 381 -3.81 -16.02 3.78
CA VAL A 381 -3.57 -17.29 3.07
C VAL A 381 -3.60 -17.12 1.56
N ASN A 382 -2.95 -18.05 0.87
CA ASN A 382 -2.99 -18.21 -0.59
C ASN A 382 -2.52 -16.99 -1.38
N TRP A 383 -1.58 -16.20 -0.85
CA TRP A 383 -0.97 -15.13 -1.64
C TRP A 383 -0.03 -15.73 -2.69
N GLN A 384 -0.60 -16.17 -3.80
CA GLN A 384 0.13 -16.48 -5.03
C GLN A 384 -0.18 -15.34 -5.99
N SER A 385 0.70 -14.35 -6.06
CA SER A 385 0.63 -13.42 -7.18
C SER A 385 1.09 -14.16 -8.44
N ALA A 386 0.62 -13.70 -9.60
CA ALA A 386 1.39 -13.88 -10.83
C ALA A 386 2.85 -13.42 -10.59
N GLU A 387 3.79 -13.81 -11.46
CA GLU A 387 5.24 -13.48 -11.41
C GLU A 387 5.54 -11.96 -11.55
N GLN A 388 4.69 -11.11 -10.98
CA GLN A 388 4.80 -9.67 -10.91
C GLN A 388 5.88 -9.30 -9.89
N VAL A 389 6.87 -8.56 -10.38
CA VAL A 389 8.01 -8.09 -9.62
C VAL A 389 7.99 -6.55 -9.61
N VAL A 390 8.06 -5.95 -8.43
CA VAL A 390 8.01 -4.48 -8.24
C VAL A 390 9.19 -4.02 -7.37
N TYR A 391 9.35 -2.71 -7.20
CA TYR A 391 10.39 -2.19 -6.30
C TYR A 391 10.07 -2.54 -4.84
N ARG A 392 11.08 -3.02 -4.12
CA ARG A 392 10.99 -3.18 -2.66
C ARG A 392 10.92 -1.80 -1.99
N TRP A 393 11.73 -0.84 -2.44
CA TRP A 393 11.66 0.54 -1.93
C TRP A 393 10.33 1.22 -2.32
N ARG A 394 9.66 1.84 -1.33
CA ARG A 394 8.36 2.52 -1.47
C ARG A 394 8.30 3.77 -0.59
N ASP A 395 7.70 4.84 -1.11
CA ASP A 395 7.52 6.13 -0.43
C ASP A 395 6.10 6.26 0.17
N TYR A 396 5.87 7.30 0.98
CA TYR A 396 4.62 7.62 1.70
C TYR A 396 3.48 8.12 0.80
N GLU A 397 3.16 7.37 -0.26
CA GLU A 397 2.18 7.78 -1.27
C GLU A 397 0.84 7.09 -1.15
N THR A 398 0.85 5.84 -0.72
CA THR A 398 -0.34 5.00 -0.74
C THR A 398 -0.56 4.35 0.61
N THR A 399 -1.80 4.04 0.91
CA THR A 399 -2.15 3.20 2.05
C THR A 399 -1.85 1.73 1.74
N CYS A 400 -1.79 0.88 2.76
CA CYS A 400 -1.67 -0.57 2.60
C CYS A 400 -2.81 -1.10 1.72
N ARG A 401 -4.05 -0.63 1.94
CA ARG A 401 -5.20 -1.00 1.10
C ARG A 401 -4.97 -0.65 -0.36
N GLN A 402 -4.64 0.61 -0.67
CA GLN A 402 -4.42 1.07 -2.04
C GLN A 402 -3.30 0.25 -2.72
N ARG A 403 -2.22 -0.04 -2.00
CA ARG A 403 -1.12 -0.86 -2.52
C ARG A 403 -1.57 -2.27 -2.89
N LEU A 404 -2.33 -2.93 -2.00
CA LEU A 404 -2.86 -4.26 -2.28
C LEU A 404 -3.85 -4.23 -3.45
N GLU A 405 -4.67 -3.18 -3.57
CA GLU A 405 -5.57 -2.99 -4.72
C GLU A 405 -4.78 -2.81 -6.03
N ASP A 406 -3.70 -2.03 -6.04
CA ASP A 406 -2.82 -1.86 -7.21
C ASP A 406 -2.18 -3.17 -7.65
N TRP A 407 -1.69 -3.97 -6.69
CA TRP A 407 -1.11 -5.28 -6.95
C TRP A 407 -2.13 -6.28 -7.48
N LEU A 408 -3.33 -6.32 -6.90
CA LEU A 408 -4.41 -7.19 -7.39
C LEU A 408 -4.85 -6.80 -8.81
N ASN A 409 -5.02 -5.51 -9.09
CA ASN A 409 -5.41 -4.99 -10.39
C ASN A 409 -4.40 -5.35 -11.49
N GLY A 410 -3.10 -5.43 -11.16
CA GLY A 410 -2.04 -5.85 -12.09
C GLY A 410 -2.20 -7.27 -12.65
N THR A 411 -2.95 -8.14 -11.96
CA THR A 411 -3.08 -9.55 -12.36
C THR A 411 -4.37 -9.87 -13.11
N LYS A 412 -5.44 -9.06 -12.95
CA LYS A 412 -6.85 -9.29 -13.40
C LYS A 412 -7.48 -10.65 -13.03
N GLN A 413 -6.69 -11.63 -12.60
CA GLN A 413 -7.07 -13.01 -12.30
C GLN A 413 -7.34 -13.23 -10.81
N PHE A 414 -7.01 -12.28 -9.95
CA PHE A 414 -7.14 -12.43 -8.51
C PHE A 414 -7.89 -11.26 -7.87
N SER A 415 -8.52 -11.54 -6.74
CA SER A 415 -9.07 -10.55 -5.83
C SER A 415 -8.83 -10.98 -4.39
N ALA A 416 -9.31 -10.19 -3.43
CA ALA A 416 -9.14 -10.44 -2.01
C ALA A 416 -10.48 -10.51 -1.29
N LEU A 417 -10.56 -11.35 -0.26
CA LEU A 417 -11.67 -11.44 0.68
C LEU A 417 -11.15 -11.57 2.10
N ILE A 418 -11.87 -10.97 3.05
CA ILE A 418 -11.64 -11.25 4.47
C ILE A 418 -12.72 -12.23 4.93
N ASP A 419 -12.28 -13.42 5.34
CA ASP A 419 -13.15 -14.49 5.84
C ASP A 419 -13.64 -14.22 7.27
N GLU A 420 -14.56 -15.04 7.76
CA GLU A 420 -15.19 -14.90 9.08
C GLU A 420 -14.21 -14.99 10.26
N GLN A 421 -12.99 -15.49 10.06
CA GLN A 421 -11.92 -15.53 11.05
C GLN A 421 -11.02 -14.28 11.00
N ARG A 422 -11.34 -13.30 10.15
CA ARG A 422 -10.50 -12.13 9.81
C ARG A 422 -9.17 -12.51 9.16
N ILE A 423 -9.17 -13.60 8.41
CA ILE A 423 -8.05 -14.00 7.58
C ILE A 423 -8.26 -13.41 6.18
N LEU A 424 -7.23 -12.77 5.64
CA LEU A 424 -7.23 -12.28 4.28
C LEU A 424 -6.90 -13.43 3.31
N GLU A 425 -7.86 -13.80 2.47
CA GLU A 425 -7.69 -14.79 1.41
C GLU A 425 -7.56 -14.10 0.05
N ILE A 426 -6.53 -14.47 -0.71
CA ILE A 426 -6.46 -14.14 -2.13
C ILE A 426 -7.17 -15.24 -2.92
N ILE A 427 -8.17 -14.81 -3.69
CA ILE A 427 -9.05 -15.70 -4.44
C ILE A 427 -8.82 -15.53 -5.94
N PRO A 428 -8.80 -16.64 -6.72
CA PRO A 428 -8.85 -16.55 -8.16
C PRO A 428 -10.24 -16.09 -8.63
N LEU A 429 -10.27 -15.37 -9.73
CA LEU A 429 -11.48 -14.97 -10.44
C LEU A 429 -11.56 -15.75 -11.77
N PRO A 430 -12.70 -16.42 -12.07
CA PRO A 430 -13.88 -16.58 -11.21
C PRO A 430 -13.64 -17.53 -10.03
N ARG A 431 -14.28 -17.27 -8.89
CA ARG A 431 -14.19 -18.11 -7.69
C ARG A 431 -14.92 -19.45 -7.91
N SER A 432 -14.27 -20.55 -7.54
CA SER A 432 -14.82 -21.90 -7.65
C SER A 432 -16.05 -22.11 -6.71
N PRO A 433 -17.06 -22.91 -7.10
CA PRO A 433 -17.21 -23.56 -8.40
C PRO A 433 -17.69 -22.60 -9.49
N GLN A 434 -17.17 -22.80 -10.72
CA GLN A 434 -17.47 -22.00 -11.91
C GLN A 434 -18.94 -22.07 -12.35
N ASN A 435 -19.68 -23.11 -11.91
CA ASN A 435 -21.09 -23.25 -12.22
C ASN A 435 -21.88 -22.03 -11.72
N PRO A 436 -22.59 -21.32 -12.61
CA PRO A 436 -23.31 -20.12 -12.24
C PRO A 436 -24.38 -20.41 -11.19
N ILE A 437 -24.43 -19.57 -10.15
CA ILE A 437 -25.53 -19.60 -9.18
C ILE A 437 -26.80 -19.16 -9.92
N ARG A 438 -27.80 -20.04 -9.98
CA ARG A 438 -29.10 -19.74 -10.60
C ARG A 438 -30.01 -19.03 -9.60
N ILE A 439 -30.42 -17.82 -9.92
CA ILE A 439 -31.32 -17.01 -9.10
C ILE A 439 -32.73 -17.03 -9.71
N SER A 440 -33.71 -17.40 -8.88
CA SER A 440 -35.13 -17.43 -9.23
C SER A 440 -35.71 -16.01 -9.33
N THR A 441 -36.68 -15.82 -10.21
CA THR A 441 -37.39 -14.54 -10.43
C THR A 441 -38.25 -14.11 -9.23
N ASN A 442 -38.62 -15.02 -8.32
CA ASN A 442 -39.70 -14.76 -7.37
C ASN A 442 -39.31 -14.32 -5.96
N ILE A 443 -38.07 -14.50 -5.49
CA ILE A 443 -37.66 -13.90 -4.20
C ILE A 443 -36.17 -13.62 -4.26
N ALA A 444 -35.81 -12.39 -3.92
CA ALA A 444 -34.45 -11.87 -3.80
C ALA A 444 -33.60 -12.56 -2.71
N SER A 445 -33.83 -13.83 -2.38
CA SER A 445 -33.19 -14.52 -1.23
C SER A 445 -33.00 -16.03 -1.41
N PHE A 446 -33.43 -16.63 -2.52
CA PHE A 446 -33.37 -18.09 -2.72
C PHE A 446 -32.77 -18.47 -4.08
N ASN A 447 -32.00 -19.56 -4.10
CA ASN A 447 -31.62 -20.21 -5.36
C ASN A 447 -32.78 -21.07 -5.90
N LYS A 448 -32.65 -21.65 -7.12
CA LYS A 448 -33.67 -22.53 -7.72
C LYS A 448 -34.10 -23.73 -6.86
N SER A 449 -33.30 -24.12 -5.88
CA SER A 449 -33.60 -25.21 -4.96
C SER A 449 -34.27 -24.72 -3.67
N GLU A 450 -34.82 -23.50 -3.67
CA GLU A 450 -35.42 -22.82 -2.51
C GLU A 450 -34.50 -22.76 -1.29
N ARG A 451 -33.18 -22.84 -1.50
CA ARG A 451 -32.19 -22.65 -0.44
C ARG A 451 -31.83 -21.19 -0.33
N LEU A 452 -31.77 -20.71 0.91
CA LEU A 452 -31.31 -19.38 1.27
C LEU A 452 -29.98 -19.11 0.56
N LEU A 453 -29.88 -18.00 -0.17
CA LEU A 453 -28.59 -17.54 -0.68
C LEU A 453 -27.65 -17.39 0.50
N ALA A 454 -26.50 -18.08 0.45
CA ALA A 454 -25.50 -17.98 1.47
C ALA A 454 -24.92 -16.54 1.52
N CYS A 455 -24.25 -16.20 2.62
CA CYS A 455 -23.80 -14.82 2.92
C CYS A 455 -23.13 -14.11 1.72
N GLY A 456 -23.19 -12.78 1.69
CA GLY A 456 -22.69 -12.00 0.54
C GLY A 456 -21.26 -12.37 0.13
N ASN A 457 -20.37 -12.61 1.10
CA ASN A 457 -18.99 -13.07 0.84
C ASN A 457 -18.88 -14.36 0.01
N GLN A 458 -19.81 -15.30 0.14
CA GLN A 458 -19.77 -16.57 -0.59
C GLN A 458 -20.16 -16.45 -2.07
N ASN A 459 -20.83 -15.35 -2.44
CA ASN A 459 -21.29 -15.13 -3.81
C ASN A 459 -20.37 -14.18 -4.59
N LEU A 460 -19.53 -13.40 -3.90
CA LEU A 460 -18.53 -12.53 -4.53
C LEU A 460 -17.55 -13.33 -5.40
N GLY A 461 -17.25 -12.81 -6.59
CA GLY A 461 -16.33 -13.41 -7.56
C GLY A 461 -16.89 -14.63 -8.29
N ARG A 462 -18.13 -15.04 -8.02
CA ARG A 462 -18.79 -16.17 -8.71
C ARG A 462 -19.67 -15.68 -9.84
N PHE A 463 -19.89 -16.53 -10.83
CA PHE A 463 -20.90 -16.29 -11.86
C PHE A 463 -22.31 -16.48 -11.32
N VAL A 464 -23.22 -15.60 -11.73
CA VAL A 464 -24.66 -15.68 -11.46
C VAL A 464 -25.43 -15.67 -12.77
N LEU A 465 -26.50 -16.47 -12.84
CA LEU A 465 -27.42 -16.55 -13.97
C LEU A 465 -28.84 -16.19 -13.51
N PHE A 466 -29.45 -15.20 -14.17
CA PHE A 466 -30.86 -14.86 -13.97
C PHE A 466 -31.72 -15.57 -15.01
N ASP A 467 -32.83 -16.15 -14.58
CA ASP A 467 -33.82 -16.72 -15.50
C ASP A 467 -34.67 -15.62 -16.15
N PHE A 468 -34.10 -14.90 -17.11
CA PHE A 468 -34.88 -14.10 -18.06
C PHE A 468 -35.16 -14.93 -19.32
N PRO A 469 -36.36 -14.83 -19.93
CA PRO A 469 -36.69 -15.59 -21.15
C PRO A 469 -35.82 -15.23 -22.36
N HIS A 470 -35.04 -14.14 -22.32
CA HIS A 470 -34.11 -13.75 -23.38
C HIS A 470 -32.78 -13.27 -22.76
N ALA A 471 -31.68 -13.97 -23.08
CA ALA A 471 -30.28 -13.75 -22.68
C ALA A 471 -29.85 -14.17 -21.26
N ALA A 472 -29.59 -15.46 -21.08
CA ALA A 472 -28.98 -16.05 -19.89
C ALA A 472 -27.43 -15.98 -19.96
N ILE A 473 -26.85 -14.78 -19.99
CA ILE A 473 -25.39 -14.59 -19.94
C ILE A 473 -24.96 -14.61 -18.46
N PRO A 474 -24.11 -15.56 -18.02
CA PRO A 474 -23.57 -15.54 -16.67
C PRO A 474 -22.75 -14.27 -16.43
N ARG A 475 -22.99 -13.59 -15.31
CA ARG A 475 -22.22 -12.39 -14.94
C ARG A 475 -21.49 -12.60 -13.62
N MET A 476 -20.22 -12.19 -13.56
CA MET A 476 -19.40 -12.34 -12.36
C MET A 476 -19.74 -11.24 -11.36
N VAL A 477 -20.04 -11.64 -10.12
CA VAL A 477 -20.47 -10.73 -9.06
C VAL A 477 -19.28 -9.96 -8.50
N GLN A 478 -19.36 -8.63 -8.51
CA GLN A 478 -18.36 -7.75 -7.90
C GLN A 478 -18.85 -7.14 -6.59
N TYR A 479 -20.16 -6.85 -6.49
CA TYR A 479 -20.74 -6.23 -5.32
C TYR A 479 -22.17 -6.71 -5.11
N ILE A 480 -22.53 -6.82 -3.83
CA ILE A 480 -23.83 -7.31 -3.36
C ILE A 480 -24.30 -6.36 -2.28
N ARG A 481 -25.57 -5.99 -2.32
CA ARG A 481 -26.21 -5.23 -1.25
C ARG A 481 -27.54 -5.85 -0.88
N TRP A 482 -27.71 -6.14 0.40
CA TRP A 482 -28.98 -6.49 1.01
C TRP A 482 -29.60 -5.26 1.69
N GLN A 483 -30.89 -5.05 1.50
CA GLN A 483 -31.66 -3.98 2.15
C GLN A 483 -33.00 -4.50 2.68
N VAL A 484 -33.37 -4.06 3.88
CA VAL A 484 -34.69 -4.37 4.45
C VAL A 484 -35.80 -3.90 3.51
N GLY A 485 -36.81 -4.75 3.30
CA GLY A 485 -37.93 -4.48 2.39
C GLY A 485 -37.61 -4.56 0.88
N ARG A 486 -36.33 -4.56 0.48
CA ARG A 486 -35.91 -4.64 -0.94
C ARG A 486 -35.16 -5.92 -1.30
N GLY A 487 -34.58 -6.62 -0.33
CA GLY A 487 -33.80 -7.84 -0.57
C GLY A 487 -32.42 -7.56 -1.15
N PHE A 488 -31.88 -8.53 -1.90
CA PHE A 488 -30.54 -8.45 -2.49
C PHE A 488 -30.52 -7.75 -3.87
N SER A 489 -29.54 -6.88 -4.05
CA SER A 489 -29.18 -6.20 -5.29
C SER A 489 -27.71 -6.49 -5.63
N TRP A 490 -27.39 -6.48 -6.93
CA TRP A 490 -26.13 -7.03 -7.45
C TRP A 490 -25.49 -6.06 -8.44
N ARG A 491 -24.17 -5.94 -8.39
CA ARG A 491 -23.35 -5.29 -9.41
C ARG A 491 -22.31 -6.29 -9.89
N PHE A 492 -22.11 -6.32 -11.20
CA PHE A 492 -21.24 -7.24 -11.90
C PHE A 492 -20.03 -6.50 -12.45
N PHE A 493 -18.94 -7.23 -12.68
CA PHE A 493 -17.81 -6.71 -13.45
C PHE A 493 -18.31 -6.24 -14.82
N GLN A 494 -17.82 -5.07 -15.27
CA GLN A 494 -18.06 -4.64 -16.64
C GLN A 494 -17.26 -5.58 -17.56
N GLU A 495 -17.93 -6.20 -18.52
CA GLU A 495 -17.24 -6.81 -19.65
C GLU A 495 -16.62 -5.66 -20.45
N ASP A 496 -15.30 -5.69 -20.61
CA ASP A 496 -14.63 -4.90 -21.65
C ASP A 496 -15.34 -5.29 -22.96
N ARG A 497 -16.17 -4.38 -23.49
CA ARG A 497 -16.73 -4.53 -24.82
C ARG A 497 -15.58 -4.22 -25.78
N ASP A 498 -14.84 -5.26 -26.14
CA ASP A 498 -13.94 -5.23 -27.29
C ASP A 498 -14.69 -4.82 -28.56
#